data_AF-A0A6C0LC02-F1
#
_entry.id   AF-A0A6C0LC02-F1
#
_cell.length_a   1.000
_cell.length_b   1.000
_cell.length_c   1.000
_cell.angle_alpha   90.00
_cell.angle_beta   90.00
_cell.angle_gamma   90.00
#
_symmetry.space_group_name_H-M   'P 1'
#
loop_
_entity.id
_entity.type
_entity.pdbx_description
1 polymer ?
#
loop_
_entity_poly.entity_id
_entity_poly.type
_entity_poly.pdbx_seq_one_letter_code
_entity_poly.pdbx_strand_id
1 'polypeptide(L)' 'MIEKVLNNPKGEFFFSFLIGIGLAIMMFHKPIKSQKVLALEPIEFENKIVKANSKCFKYRVEDSTC' A
#
# COMPACT_ATOMS: atom_id res chain seq x y z
N MET A 1 0.47 18.60 -31.31
CA MET A 1 1.58 17.61 -31.45
C MET A 1 1.09 16.19 -31.11
N ILE A 2 0.40 16.00 -29.99
CA ILE A 2 -0.23 14.72 -29.61
C ILE A 2 -1.32 14.27 -30.61
N GLU A 3 -2.14 15.18 -31.15
CA GLU A 3 -3.13 14.85 -32.19
C GLU A 3 -2.52 14.23 -33.46
N LYS A 4 -1.32 14.66 -33.87
CA LYS A 4 -0.62 14.07 -35.03
C LYS A 4 -0.14 12.64 -34.76
N VAL A 5 0.10 12.30 -33.49
CA VAL A 5 0.50 10.95 -33.07
C VAL A 5 -0.73 10.05 -32.91
N LEU A 6 -1.82 10.58 -32.36
CA LEU A 6 -3.09 9.85 -32.19
C LEU A 6 -3.80 9.60 -33.52
N ASN A 7 -3.75 10.53 -34.47
CA ASN A 7 -4.37 10.37 -35.79
C ASN A 7 -3.52 9.54 -36.77
N ASN A 8 -2.40 8.97 -36.31
CA ASN A 8 -1.63 7.99 -37.06
C ASN A 8 -2.09 6.59 -36.62
N PRO A 9 -2.54 5.70 -37.53
CA PRO A 9 -3.07 4.39 -37.18
C PRO A 9 -2.09 3.53 -36.35
N LYS A 10 -0.78 3.74 -36.49
CA LYS A 10 0.23 3.08 -35.65
C LYS A 10 0.26 3.61 -34.21
N GLY A 11 0.04 4.91 -34.03
CA GLY A 11 -0.01 5.53 -32.70
C GLY A 11 -1.31 5.18 -31.97
N GLU A 12 -2.45 5.20 -32.65
CA GLU A 12 -3.73 4.77 -32.11
C GLU A 12 -3.69 3.33 -31.59
N PHE A 13 -3.14 2.40 -32.38
CA PHE A 13 -2.96 1.01 -31.97
C PHE A 13 -2.07 0.88 -30.72
N PHE A 14 -0.92 1.56 -30.72
CA PHE A 14 0.02 1.53 -29.60
C PHE A 14 -0.61 2.03 -28.29
N PHE A 15 -1.34 3.15 -28.33
CA PHE A 15 -2.00 3.68 -27.14
C PHE A 15 -3.16 2.81 -26.68
N SER A 16 -3.97 2.28 -27.61
CA SER A 16 -5.06 1.36 -27.28
C SER A 16 -4.55 0.09 -26.59
N PHE A 17 -3.42 -0.45 -27.06
CA PHE A 17 -2.75 -1.57 -26.43
C PHE A 17 -2.23 -1.26 -25.02
N LEU A 18 -1.55 -0.12 -24.83
CA LEU A 18 -1.05 0.29 -23.52
C LEU A 18 -2.20 0.51 -22.52
N ILE A 19 -3.28 1.15 -22.94
CA ILE A 19 -4.45 1.38 -22.10
C ILE A 19 -5.09 0.04 -21.73
N GLY A 20 -5.30 -0.85 -22.71
CA GLY A 20 -5.86 -2.18 -22.47
C GLY A 20 -5.04 -3.02 -21.50
N ILE A 21 -3.71 -3.02 -21.65
CA ILE A 21 -2.81 -3.70 -20.71
C ILE A 21 -2.85 -3.06 -19.33
N GLY A 22 -2.84 -1.73 -19.24
CA GLY A 22 -2.91 -1.02 -17.96
C GLY A 22 -4.19 -1.37 -17.19
N LEU A 23 -5.33 -1.42 -17.88
CA LEU A 23 -6.61 -1.84 -17.31
C LEU A 23 -6.57 -3.31 -16.87
N ALA A 24 -6.04 -4.21 -17.69
CA ALA A 24 -5.92 -5.62 -17.35
C ALA A 24 -5.06 -5.82 -16.09
N ILE A 25 -3.92 -5.14 -15.99
CA ILE A 25 -3.06 -5.22 -14.81
C ILE A 25 -3.81 -4.71 -13.57
N MET A 26 -4.52 -3.58 -13.65
CA MET A 26 -5.27 -3.07 -12.51
C MET A 26 -6.40 -4.02 -12.07
N MET A 27 -7.11 -4.63 -13.01
CA MET A 27 -8.21 -5.57 -12.70
C MET A 27 -7.72 -6.91 -12.18
N PHE A 28 -6.59 -7.41 -12.69
CA PHE A 28 -6.10 -8.76 -12.42
C PHE A 28 -4.80 -8.79 -11.59
N HIS A 29 -4.46 -7.68 -10.93
CA HIS A 29 -3.35 -7.68 -9.99
C HIS A 29 -3.63 -8.65 -8.83
N LYS A 30 -2.57 -9.31 -8.34
CA LYS A 30 -2.70 -10.12 -7.13
C LYS A 30 -3.14 -9.23 -5.97
N PRO A 31 -4.01 -9.72 -5.07
CA PRO A 31 -4.44 -8.94 -3.91
C PRO A 31 -3.21 -8.48 -3.12
N ILE A 32 -3.08 -7.17 -2.97
CA ILE A 32 -2.03 -6.57 -2.14
C ILE A 32 -2.35 -6.92 -0.69
N LYS A 33 -1.57 -7.84 -0.12
CA LYS A 33 -1.68 -8.18 1.30
C LYS A 33 -1.06 -7.05 2.11
N SER A 34 -1.91 -6.22 2.70
CA SER A 34 -1.48 -5.29 3.75
C SER A 34 -1.52 -6.00 5.09
N GLN A 35 -0.41 -5.97 5.83
CA GLN A 35 -0.35 -6.44 7.20
C GLN A 35 -0.22 -5.23 8.11
N LYS A 36 -1.07 -5.16 9.14
CA LYS A 36 -0.91 -4.16 10.19
C LYS A 36 0.27 -4.60 11.05
N VAL A 37 1.31 -3.78 11.05
CA VAL A 37 2.47 -3.93 11.94
C VAL A 37 2.47 -2.80 12.96
N LEU A 38 3.17 -2.99 14.07
CA LEU A 38 3.35 -1.92 15.06
C LEU A 38 4.14 -0.76 14.42
N ALA A 39 3.76 0.47 14.74
CA ALA A 39 4.46 1.67 14.27
C ALA A 39 5.82 1.87 14.96
N LEU A 40 6.06 1.18 16.08
CA LEU A 40 7.29 1.20 16.85
C LEU A 40 7.65 -0.25 17.19
N GLU A 41 8.94 -0.51 17.39
CA GLU A 41 9.39 -1.83 17.80
C GLU A 41 8.88 -2.19 19.21
N PRO A 42 8.63 -3.47 19.52
CA PRO A 42 8.18 -3.91 20.84
C PRO A 42 9.04 -3.37 22.00
N ILE A 43 10.36 -3.34 21.82
CA ILE A 43 11.31 -2.87 22.84
C ILE A 43 11.13 -1.39 23.20
N GLU A 44 10.61 -0.59 22.27
CA GLU A 44 10.30 0.83 22.51
C GLU A 44 9.03 1.00 23.34
N PHE A 45 8.13 0.00 23.36
CA PHE A 45 6.91 0.01 24.17
C PHE A 45 7.10 -0.50 25.59
N GLU A 46 7.95 -1.52 25.79
CA GLU A 46 8.12 -2.18 27.10
C GLU A 46 8.53 -1.22 28.23
N ASN A 47 9.30 -0.19 27.89
CA ASN A 47 9.83 0.78 28.84
C ASN A 47 9.04 2.10 28.89
N LYS A 48 7.96 2.22 28.10
CA LYS A 48 7.23 3.48 27.95
C LYS A 48 5.98 3.50 28.83
N ILE A 49 5.86 4.57 29.62
CA ILE A 49 4.63 4.90 30.33
C ILE A 49 3.89 5.95 29.51
N VAL A 50 2.71 5.59 29.02
CA VAL A 50 1.87 6.51 28.25
C VAL A 50 0.79 7.06 29.15
N LYS A 51 0.72 8.39 29.28
CA LYS A 51 -0.36 9.07 30.00
C LYS A 51 -1.52 9.32 29.05
N ALA A 52 -2.67 8.72 29.32
CA ALA A 52 -3.92 8.93 28.58
C ALA A 52 -5.09 9.00 29.57
N ASN A 53 -6.07 9.88 29.32
CA ASN A 53 -7.27 10.02 30.17
C ASN A 53 -6.95 10.14 31.68
N SER A 54 -5.95 10.95 32.03
CA SER A 54 -5.47 11.14 33.41
C SER A 54 -4.95 9.87 34.12
N LYS A 55 -4.72 8.78 33.37
CA LYS A 55 -4.15 7.52 33.84
C LYS A 55 -2.84 7.21 33.13
N CYS A 56 -1.97 6.45 33.80
CA CYS A 56 -0.70 5.98 33.25
C CYS A 56 -0.84 4.51 32.84
N PHE A 57 -0.48 4.20 31.61
CA PHE A 57 -0.53 2.85 31.05
C PHE A 57 0.89 2.38 30.73
N LYS A 58 1.19 1.14 31.13
CA LYS A 58 2.40 0.42 30.72
C LYS A 58 1.96 -0.74 29.83
N TYR A 59 2.51 -0.79 28.62
CA TYR A 59 2.20 -1.86 27.67
C TYR A 59 3.28 -2.93 27.76
N ARG A 60 2.86 -4.19 27.77
CA ARG A 60 3.73 -5.35 27.64
C ARG A 60 3.37 -6.03 26.33
N VAL A 61 4.34 -6.15 25.44
CA VAL A 61 4.17 -6.94 24.22
C VAL A 61 4.40 -8.39 24.61
N GLU A 62 3.47 -9.27 24.27
CA GLU A 62 3.66 -10.71 24.41
C GLU A 62 3.72 -11.31 23.01
N ASP A 63 4.81 -12.02 22.71
CA ASP A 63 4.90 -12.82 21.50
C ASP A 63 3.85 -13.93 21.58
N SER A 64 2.85 -13.85 20.70
CA SER A 64 1.91 -14.96 20.51
C SER A 64 2.53 -15.94 19.51
N THR A 65 2.73 -17.17 19.94
CA THR A 65 3.06 -18.28 19.03
C THR A 65 1.75 -18.74 18.39
N CYS A 66 1.70 -18.67 17.05
CA CYS A 66 0.59 -19.24 16.27
C CYS A 66 0.75 -20.75 16.12
#